data_AF-A0A6B2TN55-F1
#
_entry.id   AF-A0A6B2TN55-F1
#
_cell.length_a   1.000
_cell.length_b   1.000
_cell.length_c   1.000
_cell.angle_alpha   90.00
_cell.angle_beta   90.00
_cell.angle_gamma   90.00
#
_symmetry.space_group_name_H-M   'P 1'
#
loop_
_entity.id
_entity.type
_entity.pdbx_description
1 polymer ?
#
loop_
_entity_poly.entity_id
_entity_poly.type
_entity_poly.pdbx_seq_one_letter_code
_entity_poly.pdbx_strand_id
1 'polypeptide(L)'
;MTHDRPAADAPSPLRKIDTLDELTPAQAEAVLELLAEAARTDGQQAVSEQGRLQLRGGARDGVRHLLLTVEDQLLGYAQLEDTDPVEAPAAELVVHPS
;
A
#
# COMPACT_ATOMS: atom_id res chain seq x y z
N MET A 1 -12.02 41.85 -5.56
CA MET A 1 -11.19 40.77 -5.00
C MET A 1 -11.35 39.55 -5.89
N THR A 2 -10.49 39.48 -6.92
CA THR A 2 -10.45 38.37 -7.88
C THR A 2 -9.90 37.15 -7.14
N HIS A 3 -10.72 36.11 -6.98
CA HIS A 3 -10.22 34.81 -6.55
C HIS A 3 -9.56 34.17 -7.77
N ASP A 4 -8.24 34.19 -7.76
CA ASP A 4 -7.43 33.44 -8.72
C ASP A 4 -7.62 31.95 -8.43
N ARG A 5 -8.27 31.24 -9.35
CA ARG A 5 -8.47 29.79 -9.30
C ARG A 5 -7.27 29.17 -9.99
N PRO A 6 -6.41 28.39 -9.31
CA PRO A 6 -5.27 27.80 -9.99
C PRO A 6 -5.78 26.86 -11.09
N ALA A 7 -5.06 26.87 -12.21
CA ALA A 7 -5.40 26.13 -13.42
C ALA A 7 -5.58 24.63 -13.12
N ALA A 8 -6.73 24.09 -13.53
CA ALA A 8 -6.95 22.65 -13.61
C ALA A 8 -6.33 22.10 -14.91
N ASP A 9 -5.91 20.84 -14.81
CA ASP A 9 -5.54 19.91 -15.89
C ASP A 9 -4.10 19.98 -16.44
N ALA A 10 -3.12 19.75 -15.57
CA ALA A 10 -2.10 18.78 -15.96
C ALA A 10 -2.75 17.38 -15.89
N PRO A 11 -2.55 16.48 -16.86
CA PRO A 11 -3.06 15.11 -16.74
C PRO A 11 -2.52 14.56 -15.42
N SER A 12 -3.42 14.20 -14.51
CA SER A 12 -2.98 13.57 -13.27
C SER A 12 -2.12 12.38 -13.66
N PRO A 13 -0.91 12.23 -13.09
CA PRO A 13 -0.10 11.04 -13.32
C PRO A 13 -1.02 9.84 -13.11
N LEU A 14 -1.00 8.87 -14.05
CA LEU A 14 -1.99 7.79 -14.07
C LEU A 14 -1.92 7.04 -12.74
N ARG A 15 -2.82 7.40 -11.82
CA ARG A 15 -2.88 6.86 -10.46
C ARG A 15 -3.83 5.69 -10.47
N LYS A 16 -3.34 4.53 -10.06
CA LYS A 16 -4.10 3.29 -9.99
C LYS A 16 -3.98 2.69 -8.60
N ILE A 17 -5.07 2.15 -8.09
CA ILE A 17 -5.06 1.27 -6.91
C ILE A 17 -5.57 -0.09 -7.37
N ASP A 18 -4.71 -1.10 -7.30
CA ASP A 18 -5.09 -2.50 -7.51
C ASP A 18 -5.47 -3.12 -6.16
N THR A 19 -6.57 -3.87 -6.12
CA THR A 19 -6.97 -4.69 -4.97
C THR A 19 -6.81 -6.16 -5.34
N LEU A 20 -6.04 -6.89 -4.54
CA LEU A 20 -5.59 -8.25 -4.84
C LEU A 20 -5.79 -9.13 -3.60
N ASP A 21 -6.24 -10.37 -3.79
CA ASP A 21 -6.29 -11.37 -2.72
C ASP A 21 -4.93 -12.06 -2.51
N GLU A 22 -4.02 -11.94 -3.50
CA GLU A 22 -2.68 -12.48 -3.47
C GLU A 22 -1.70 -11.60 -4.26
N LEU A 23 -0.46 -11.51 -3.80
CA LEU A 23 0.62 -10.86 -4.54
C LEU A 23 1.44 -11.88 -5.32
N THR A 24 1.81 -11.52 -6.54
CA THR A 24 2.90 -12.21 -7.24
C THR A 24 4.22 -12.04 -6.49
N PRO A 25 5.21 -12.92 -6.68
CA PRO A 25 6.52 -12.79 -6.03
C PRO A 25 7.19 -11.43 -6.26
N ALA A 26 7.09 -10.89 -7.49
CA ALA A 26 7.66 -9.59 -7.84
C ALA A 26 6.95 -8.42 -7.12
N GLN A 27 5.62 -8.50 -6.96
CA GLN A 27 4.86 -7.51 -6.19
C GLN A 27 5.21 -7.58 -4.71
N ALA A 28 5.34 -8.78 -4.15
CA ALA A 28 5.73 -8.98 -2.76
C ALA A 28 7.13 -8.42 -2.48
N GLU A 29 8.09 -8.63 -3.39
CA GLU A 29 9.44 -8.05 -3.31
C GLU A 29 9.39 -6.52 -3.33
N ALA A 30 8.68 -5.91 -4.28
CA ALA A 30 8.52 -4.46 -4.37
C ALA A 30 7.85 -3.86 -3.11
N VAL A 31 6.86 -4.53 -2.53
CA VAL A 31 6.25 -4.12 -1.25
C VAL A 31 7.24 -4.19 -0.09
N LEU A 32 8.06 -5.25 -0.01
CA LEU A 32 9.08 -5.38 1.02
C LEU A 32 10.15 -4.30 0.90
N GLU A 33 10.55 -3.92 -0.32
CA GLU A 33 11.46 -2.80 -0.57
C GLU A 33 10.87 -1.47 -0.12
N LEU A 34 9.60 -1.20 -0.46
CA LEU A 34 8.88 -0.01 -0.02
C LEU A 34 8.80 0.08 1.52
N LEU A 35 8.44 -1.02 2.19
CA LEU A 35 8.40 -1.08 3.66
C LEU A 35 9.78 -0.83 4.27
N ALA A 36 10.84 -1.37 3.66
CA ALA A 36 12.20 -1.17 4.13
C ALA A 36 12.65 0.30 3.98
N GLU A 37 12.30 0.97 2.89
CA GLU A 37 12.59 2.40 2.70
C GLU A 37 11.84 3.27 3.71
N ALA A 38 10.53 3.08 3.85
CA ALA A 38 9.74 3.79 4.84
C ALA A 38 10.27 3.58 6.27
N ALA A 39 10.65 2.35 6.61
CA ALA A 39 11.21 2.06 7.93
C ALA A 39 12.58 2.73 8.18
N ARG A 40 13.40 2.94 7.14
CA ARG A 40 14.64 3.73 7.26
C ARG A 40 14.34 5.20 7.55
N THR A 41 13.30 5.76 6.93
CA THR A 41 12.89 7.15 7.13
C THR A 41 12.21 7.37 8.49
N ASP A 42 11.28 6.49 8.87
CA ASP A 42 10.44 6.66 10.06
C ASP A 42 11.06 6.05 11.33
N GLY A 43 12.09 5.21 11.20
CA GLY A 43 12.73 4.50 12.31
C GLY A 43 11.91 3.34 12.88
N GLN A 44 10.77 3.00 12.28
CA GLN A 44 9.90 1.90 12.68
C GLN A 44 9.21 1.24 11.48
N GLN A 45 8.78 -0.02 11.63
CA GLN A 45 8.04 -0.74 10.58
C GLN A 45 6.58 -0.27 10.53
N ALA A 46 6.08 0.01 9.33
CA ALA A 46 4.68 0.40 9.10
C ALA A 46 3.70 -0.80 9.14
N VAL A 47 4.22 -2.01 8.94
CA VAL A 47 3.46 -3.26 8.88
C VAL A 47 4.05 -4.23 9.90
N SER A 48 3.19 -4.93 10.62
CA SER A 48 3.55 -5.91 11.65
C SER A 48 4.31 -7.10 11.06
N GLU A 49 5.06 -7.82 11.91
CA GLU A 49 5.81 -8.98 11.43
C GLU A 49 4.92 -10.06 10.80
N GLN A 50 3.74 -10.27 11.39
CA GLN A 50 2.75 -11.17 10.83
C GLN A 50 2.34 -10.75 9.41
N GLY A 51 2.02 -9.46 9.22
CA GLY A 51 1.72 -8.92 7.89
C GLY A 51 2.82 -9.15 6.88
N ARG A 52 4.07 -8.91 7.29
CA ARG A 52 5.24 -9.13 6.41
C ARG A 52 5.44 -10.59 6.05
N LEU A 53 5.16 -11.53 6.95
CA LEU A 53 5.23 -12.96 6.67
C LEU A 53 4.13 -13.40 5.69
N GLN A 54 2.93 -12.80 5.77
CA GLN A 54 1.82 -13.10 4.87
C GLN A 54 2.13 -12.73 3.41
N LEU A 55 2.94 -11.70 3.16
CA LEU A 55 3.39 -11.33 1.80
C LEU A 55 4.07 -12.48 1.05
N ARG A 56 4.61 -13.49 1.76
CA ARG A 56 5.30 -14.64 1.18
C ARG A 56 4.45 -15.92 1.19
N GLY A 57 3.29 -15.90 1.84
CA GLY A 57 2.49 -17.09 2.18
C GLY A 57 1.41 -17.46 1.15
N GLY A 58 1.23 -16.68 0.09
CA GLY A 58 0.13 -16.81 -0.86
C GLY A 58 -1.19 -16.26 -0.33
N ALA A 59 -2.29 -16.51 -1.04
CA ALA A 59 -3.62 -16.01 -0.66
C ALA A 59 -4.04 -16.48 0.74
N ARG A 60 -4.61 -15.56 1.53
CA ARG A 60 -5.21 -15.85 2.83
C ARG A 60 -6.63 -15.29 2.85
N ASP A 61 -7.60 -16.15 3.19
CA ASP A 61 -8.99 -15.73 3.32
C ASP A 61 -9.10 -14.52 4.26
N GLY A 62 -9.73 -13.46 3.73
CA GLY A 62 -9.98 -12.24 4.48
C GLY A 62 -8.87 -11.20 4.50
N VAL A 63 -7.75 -11.48 3.85
CA VAL A 63 -6.69 -10.49 3.63
C VAL A 63 -6.79 -9.98 2.20
N ARG A 64 -6.84 -8.65 2.06
CA ARG A 64 -6.73 -7.98 0.77
C ARG A 64 -5.54 -7.06 0.76
N HIS A 65 -4.79 -7.09 -0.34
CA HIS A 65 -3.66 -6.22 -0.61
C HIS A 65 -4.09 -5.08 -1.53
N LEU A 66 -3.69 -3.86 -1.19
CA LEU A 66 -3.90 -2.68 -2.01
C LEU A 66 -2.56 -2.14 -2.48
N LEU A 67 -2.36 -2.05 -3.80
CA LEU A 67 -1.15 -1.50 -4.41
C LEU A 67 -1.45 -0.17 -5.07
N LEU A 68 -0.83 0.92 -4.61
CA LEU A 68 -0.90 2.23 -5.24
C LEU A 68 0.25 2.40 -6.22
N THR A 69 -0.08 2.52 -7.50
CA THR A 69 0.88 2.81 -8.56
C THR A 69 0.61 4.19 -9.16
N VAL A 70 1.68 4.95 -9.39
CA VAL A 70 1.66 6.26 -10.06
C VAL A 70 2.76 6.27 -11.11
N GLU A 71 2.41 6.49 -12.38
CA GLU A 71 3.37 6.44 -13.51
C GLU A 71 4.26 5.17 -13.50
N ASP A 72 3.61 4.02 -13.31
CA ASP A 72 4.24 2.68 -13.22
C ASP A 72 5.16 2.45 -12.00
N GLN A 73 5.27 3.40 -11.08
CA GLN A 73 5.99 3.25 -9.82
C GLN A 73 5.04 2.87 -8.67
N LEU A 74 5.40 1.82 -7.90
CA LEU A 74 4.70 1.46 -6.67
C LEU A 74 5.03 2.48 -5.57
N LEU A 75 4.05 3.27 -5.16
CA LEU A 75 4.19 4.33 -4.15
C LEU A 75 3.41 4.07 -2.87
N GLY A 76 2.62 3.00 -2.79
CA GLY A 76 1.90 2.69 -1.57
C GLY A 76 1.45 1.24 -1.51
N TYR A 77 1.38 0.74 -0.29
CA TYR A 77 0.89 -0.58 0.04
C TYR A 77 -0.05 -0.51 1.23
N ALA A 78 -1.12 -1.28 1.22
CA ALA A 78 -1.89 -1.59 2.42
C ALA A 78 -2.29 -3.06 2.44
N GLN A 79 -2.37 -3.63 3.65
CA GLN A 79 -3.12 -4.85 3.91
C GLN A 79 -4.35 -4.53 4.73
N LEU A 80 -5.48 -5.11 4.34
CA LEU A 80 -6.74 -5.05 5.05
C LEU A 80 -7.12 -6.47 5.48
N GLU A 81 -7.32 -6.67 6.77
CA GLU A 81 -7.85 -7.89 7.36
C GLU A 81 -9.25 -7.58 7.94
N ASP A 82 -10.30 -8.21 7.38
CA ASP A 82 -11.69 -7.92 7.73
C ASP A 82 -12.53 -9.15 8.12
N THR A 83 -11.87 -10.30 8.35
CA THR A 83 -12.55 -11.57 8.62
C THR A 83 -12.46 -12.06 10.06
N ASP A 84 -11.83 -11.33 10.96
CA ASP A 84 -11.88 -11.71 12.38
C ASP A 84 -13.34 -11.53 12.87
N PRO A 85 -13.98 -12.61 13.37
CA PRO A 85 -15.38 -12.53 13.81
C PRO A 85 -15.55 -11.81 15.16
N VAL A 86 -14.44 -11.53 15.86
CA VAL A 86 -14.41 -10.92 17.19
C VAL A 86 -13.81 -9.52 17.13
N GLU A 87 -12.68 -9.36 16.44
CA GLU A 87 -11.96 -8.09 16.32
C GLU A 87 -12.55 -7.20 15.21
N ALA A 88 -12.37 -5.89 15.35
CA ALA A 88 -12.74 -4.96 14.28
C ALA A 88 -11.80 -5.11 13.08
N PRO A 89 -12.27 -4.82 11.84
CA PRO A 89 -11.40 -4.78 10.68
C PRO A 89 -10.20 -3.87 10.89
N ALA A 90 -9.02 -4.37 10.53
CA ALA A 90 -7.76 -3.66 10.71
C ALA A 90 -7.06 -3.48 9.37
N ALA A 91 -6.41 -2.33 9.20
CA ALA A 91 -5.56 -2.09 8.05
C ALA A 91 -4.20 -1.56 8.53
N GLU A 92 -3.15 -2.07 7.89
CA GLU A 92 -1.78 -1.56 8.04
C GLU A 92 -1.31 -1.09 6.67
N LEU A 93 -0.70 0.10 6.60
CA LEU A 93 -0.37 0.74 5.34
C LEU A 93 0.92 1.54 5.39
N VAL A 94 1.53 1.72 4.21
CA VAL A 94 2.69 2.55 3.98
C VAL A 94 2.51 3.33 2.68
N VAL A 95 3.00 4.57 2.66
CA VAL A 95 3.16 5.39 1.46
C VAL A 95 4.64 5.71 1.34
N HIS A 96 5.16 5.72 0.12
CA HIS A 96 6.54 6.08 -0.15
C HIS A 96 6.84 7.46 0.45
N PRO A 97 7.99 7.65 1.13
CA PRO A 97 8.27 8.87 1.88
C PRO A 97 8.55 10.11 1.01
N SER A 98 8.68 9.97 -0.31
CA SER A 98 9.00 11.06 -1.25
C SER A 98 8.31 10.94 -2.61
#